data_AF-A0A7J7MPZ5-F1
#
_entry.id   AF-A0A7J7MPZ5-F1
#
_cell.length_a   1.000
_cell.length_b   1.000
_cell.length_c   1.000
_cell.angle_alpha   90.00
_cell.angle_beta   90.00
_cell.angle_gamma   90.00
#
_symmetry.space_group_name_H-M   'P 1'
#
loop_
_entity.id
_entity.type
_entity.pdbx_description
1 polymer ?
#
loop_
_entity_poly.entity_id
_entity_poly.type
_entity_poly.pdbx_seq_one_letter_code
_entity_poly.pdbx_strand_id
1 'polypeptide(L)'
;MAEAADSSSSTPPSFFRDRWESSKRQWEKNFSFLDDYKKHLQNRDKIPSWSDSDVDEFISSDPVHGPSLRTAREAAKIAAMGSAIGAISTAGIAWKYSKSPHGAALSLGAGAVFGWTFGQEFASHWLELYKMDTKTAQMKFMDWWESKHVVQT
;
A
#
# COMPACT_ATOMS: atom_id res chain seq x y z
N MET A 1 -26.34 -52.62 -1.41
CA MET A 1 -25.42 -52.55 -2.56
C MET A 1 -25.59 -51.18 -3.18
N ALA A 2 -24.47 -50.50 -3.40
CA ALA A 2 -24.34 -49.10 -3.77
C ALA A 2 -24.67 -48.87 -5.26
N GLU A 3 -25.09 -47.65 -5.61
CA GLU A 3 -24.39 -46.84 -6.63
C GLU A 3 -24.90 -45.39 -6.60
N ALA A 4 -24.11 -44.50 -5.99
CA ALA A 4 -24.18 -43.07 -6.24
C ALA A 4 -23.07 -42.78 -7.26
N ALA A 5 -23.43 -42.67 -8.54
CA ALA A 5 -22.48 -42.37 -9.60
C ALA A 5 -22.08 -40.89 -9.51
N ASP A 6 -20.86 -40.67 -9.04
CA ASP A 6 -20.13 -39.42 -9.00
C ASP A 6 -20.13 -38.71 -10.36
N SER A 7 -20.73 -37.52 -10.41
CA SER A 7 -20.57 -36.58 -11.51
C SER A 7 -19.22 -35.86 -11.37
N SER A 8 -18.12 -36.53 -11.69
CA SER A 8 -16.80 -35.89 -11.76
C SER A 8 -16.66 -35.14 -13.08
N SER A 9 -16.96 -33.84 -13.07
CA SER A 9 -16.72 -32.93 -14.19
C SER A 9 -15.21 -32.75 -14.43
N SER A 10 -14.65 -33.50 -15.37
CA SER A 10 -13.28 -33.32 -15.85
C SER A 10 -13.24 -32.15 -16.84
N THR A 11 -12.93 -30.95 -16.33
CA THR A 11 -12.67 -29.78 -17.17
C THR A 11 -11.41 -30.00 -18.02
N PRO A 12 -11.45 -29.89 -19.36
CA PRO A 12 -10.29 -30.13 -20.21
C PRO A 12 -9.17 -29.09 -20.00
N PRO A 13 -7.89 -29.48 -20.15
CA PRO A 13 -6.74 -28.60 -19.95
C PRO A 13 -6.72 -27.36 -20.86
N SER A 14 -7.40 -27.41 -22.01
CA SER A 14 -7.56 -26.27 -22.92
C SER A 14 -8.38 -25.13 -22.30
N PHE A 15 -9.47 -25.43 -21.59
CA PHE A 15 -10.31 -24.40 -20.96
C PHE A 15 -9.58 -23.63 -19.86
N PHE A 16 -8.74 -24.32 -19.07
CA PHE A 16 -7.91 -23.65 -18.07
C PHE A 16 -6.85 -22.75 -18.70
N ARG A 17 -6.22 -23.22 -19.79
CA ARG A 17 -5.24 -22.42 -20.53
C ARG A 17 -5.88 -21.18 -21.16
N ASP A 18 -7.03 -21.33 -21.81
CA ASP A 18 -7.74 -20.21 -22.44
C ASP A 18 -8.22 -19.19 -21.39
N ARG A 19 -8.73 -19.66 -20.25
CA ARG A 19 -9.15 -18.78 -19.14
C ARG A 19 -7.96 -18.09 -18.48
N TRP A 20 -6.81 -18.76 -18.40
CA TRP A 20 -5.56 -18.19 -17.92
C TRP A 20 -4.98 -17.15 -18.89
N GLU A 21 -4.97 -17.43 -20.18
CA GLU A 21 -4.54 -16.48 -21.22
C GLU A 21 -5.46 -15.25 -21.27
N SER A 22 -6.78 -15.44 -21.13
CA SER A 22 -7.76 -14.35 -21.02
C SER A 22 -7.55 -13.51 -19.76
N SER A 23 -7.36 -14.17 -18.61
CA SER A 23 -7.10 -13.50 -17.33
C SER A 23 -5.80 -12.72 -17.36
N LYS A 24 -4.73 -13.26 -17.97
CA LYS A 24 -3.47 -12.52 -18.19
C LYS A 24 -3.69 -11.28 -19.05
N ARG A 25 -4.38 -11.42 -20.20
CA ARG A 25 -4.65 -10.29 -21.10
C ARG A 25 -5.47 -9.19 -20.42
N GLN A 26 -6.42 -9.58 -19.57
CA GLN A 26 -7.18 -8.62 -18.76
C GLN A 26 -6.32 -8.00 -17.66
N TRP A 27 -5.47 -8.76 -16.99
CA TRP A 27 -4.51 -8.22 -16.02
C TRP A 27 -3.51 -7.26 -16.67
N GLU A 28 -2.93 -7.59 -17.82
CA GLU A 28 -2.01 -6.72 -18.55
C GLU A 28 -2.69 -5.41 -18.98
N LYS A 29 -3.94 -5.47 -19.46
CA LYS A 29 -4.73 -4.26 -19.75
C LYS A 29 -5.05 -3.45 -18.50
N ASN A 30 -5.40 -4.13 -17.40
CA ASN A 30 -5.74 -3.46 -16.15
C ASN A 30 -4.53 -2.87 -15.45
N PHE A 31 -3.33 -3.39 -15.69
CA PHE A 31 -2.07 -2.93 -15.09
C PHE A 31 -1.18 -2.17 -16.07
N SER A 32 -1.64 -1.85 -17.28
CA SER A 32 -0.87 -1.03 -18.24
C SER A 32 -0.53 0.36 -17.67
N PHE A 33 -1.37 0.88 -16.76
CA PHE A 33 -1.10 2.12 -16.03
C PHE A 33 0.14 2.03 -15.13
N LEU A 34 0.60 0.82 -14.75
CA LEU A 34 1.82 0.65 -13.96
C LEU A 34 3.07 0.98 -14.76
N ASP A 35 3.08 0.80 -16.08
CA ASP A 35 4.24 1.16 -16.91
C ASP A 35 4.42 2.69 -16.95
N ASP A 36 3.30 3.43 -17.07
CA ASP A 36 3.28 4.88 -16.92
C ASP A 36 3.69 5.29 -15.50
N TYR A 37 3.19 4.61 -14.47
CA TYR A 37 3.55 4.88 -13.08
C TYR A 37 5.04 4.59 -12.79
N LYS A 38 5.61 3.53 -13.38
CA LYS A 38 7.01 3.14 -13.25
C LYS A 38 7.95 4.20 -13.80
N LYS A 39 7.57 4.86 -14.90
CA LYS A 39 8.30 6.03 -15.43
C LYS A 39 8.31 7.19 -14.43
N HIS A 40 7.22 7.39 -13.68
CA HIS A 40 7.13 8.44 -12.67
C HIS A 40 7.89 8.06 -11.38
N LEU A 41 7.90 6.79 -11.01
CA LEU A 41 8.71 6.27 -9.90
C LEU A 41 10.21 6.33 -10.20
N GLN A 42 10.65 6.01 -11.42
CA GLN A 42 12.05 6.16 -11.84
C GLN A 42 12.54 7.62 -11.79
N ASN A 43 11.63 8.58 -12.02
CA ASN A 43 11.96 9.99 -11.85
C ASN A 43 12.00 10.44 -10.38
N ARG A 44 11.50 9.64 -9.42
CA ARG A 44 11.65 9.96 -7.98
C ARG A 44 13.10 9.85 -7.52
N ASP A 45 13.94 9.07 -8.19
CA ASP A 45 15.38 8.98 -7.88
C ASP A 45 16.12 10.31 -8.12
N LYS A 46 15.50 11.26 -8.82
CA LYS A 46 16.07 12.60 -9.07
C LYS A 46 15.89 13.55 -7.88
N ILE A 47 15.03 13.22 -6.93
CA ILE A 47 14.78 14.02 -5.73
C ILE A 47 15.36 13.23 -4.54
N PRO A 48 16.35 13.77 -3.81
CA PRO A 48 16.91 13.08 -2.66
C PRO A 48 15.80 12.74 -1.66
N SER A 49 15.79 11.49 -1.19
CA SER A 49 14.83 11.06 -0.17
C SER A 49 15.05 11.89 1.09
N TRP A 50 14.06 12.68 1.45
CA TRP A 50 14.01 13.43 2.70
C TRP A 50 14.06 12.46 3.89
N SER A 51 14.86 12.82 4.88
CA SER A 51 15.09 12.04 6.09
C SER A 51 14.28 12.59 7.27
N ASP A 52 14.19 11.83 8.37
CA ASP A 52 13.47 12.30 9.57
C ASP A 52 14.12 13.57 10.18
N SER A 53 15.41 13.82 9.95
CA SER A 53 16.05 15.08 10.37
C SER A 53 15.60 16.30 9.57
N ASP A 54 15.26 16.13 8.30
CA ASP A 54 14.74 17.23 7.46
C ASP A 54 13.32 17.63 7.90
N VAL A 55 12.57 16.66 8.44
CA VAL A 55 11.26 16.89 9.05
C VAL A 55 11.39 17.68 10.34
N ASP A 56 12.37 17.33 11.19
CA ASP A 56 12.62 18.08 12.43
C ASP A 56 13.14 19.51 12.13
N GLU A 57 13.95 19.69 11.09
CA GLU A 57 14.38 21.00 10.60
C GLU A 57 13.19 21.82 10.08
N PHE A 58 12.23 21.20 9.39
CA PHE A 58 11.00 21.87 8.99
C PHE A 58 10.10 22.20 10.19
N ILE A 59 9.94 21.29 11.16
CA ILE A 59 9.18 21.56 12.39
C ILE A 59 9.81 22.73 13.17
N SER A 60 11.14 22.85 13.13
CA SER A 60 11.87 23.96 13.76
C SER A 60 11.70 25.29 13.02
N SER A 61 11.51 25.27 11.70
CA SER A 61 11.36 26.47 10.87
C SER A 61 9.90 26.91 10.70
N ASP A 62 8.93 26.00 10.71
CA ASP A 62 7.51 26.30 10.62
C ASP A 62 6.70 25.61 11.76
N PRO A 63 6.55 26.28 12.92
CA PRO A 63 5.83 25.73 14.06
C PRO A 63 4.31 25.64 13.84
N VAL A 64 3.77 26.26 12.79
CA VAL A 64 2.32 26.23 12.49
C VAL A 64 1.94 24.93 11.80
N HIS A 65 2.76 24.45 10.87
CA HIS A 65 2.51 23.22 10.11
C HIS A 65 3.22 21.98 10.68
N GLY A 66 4.22 22.19 11.55
CA GLY A 66 5.00 21.11 12.18
C GLY A 66 4.17 20.06 12.95
N PRO A 67 3.21 20.43 13.82
CA PRO A 67 2.39 19.47 14.56
C PRO A 67 1.54 18.57 13.64
N SER A 68 1.00 19.13 12.56
CA SER A 68 0.23 18.39 11.55
C SER A 68 1.10 17.40 10.78
N LEU A 69 2.35 17.79 10.46
CA LEU A 69 3.32 16.95 9.77
C LEU A 69 3.76 15.75 10.64
N ARG A 70 3.99 15.99 11.94
CA ARG A 70 4.32 14.95 12.92
C ARG A 70 3.18 13.94 13.10
N THR A 71 1.95 14.46 13.18
CA THR A 71 0.73 13.65 13.29
C THR A 71 0.53 12.77 12.04
N ALA A 72 0.79 13.31 10.84
CA ALA A 72 0.72 12.54 9.60
C ALA A 72 1.77 11.41 9.55
N ARG A 73 2.98 11.64 10.08
CA ARG A 73 4.01 10.60 10.20
C ARG A 73 3.64 9.51 11.19
N GLU A 74 3.03 9.87 12.32
CA GLU A 74 2.50 8.90 13.29
C GLU A 74 1.36 8.07 12.69
N ALA A 75 0.45 8.71 11.97
CA ALA A 75 -0.61 8.02 11.24
C ALA A 75 -0.05 7.04 10.19
N ALA A 76 1.00 7.43 9.45
CA ALA A 76 1.65 6.55 8.49
C ALA A 76 2.34 5.35 9.18
N LYS A 77 2.96 5.55 10.36
CA LYS A 77 3.54 4.45 11.16
C LYS A 77 2.46 3.49 11.66
N ILE A 78 1.33 4.01 12.12
CA ILE A 78 0.18 3.21 12.56
C ILE A 78 -0.42 2.42 11.37
N ALA A 79 -0.56 3.06 10.20
CA ALA A 79 -1.05 2.39 8.99
C ALA A 79 -0.08 1.29 8.50
N ALA A 80 1.24 1.54 8.55
CA ALA A 80 2.24 0.54 8.23
C ALA A 80 2.19 -0.64 9.22
N MET A 81 2.01 -0.38 10.51
CA MET A 81 1.84 -1.41 11.52
C MET A 81 0.54 -2.20 11.32
N GLY A 82 -0.56 -1.52 11.01
CA GLY A 82 -1.83 -2.13 10.64
C GLY A 82 -1.72 -3.02 9.42
N SER A 83 -0.97 -2.59 8.40
CA SER A 83 -0.64 -3.38 7.22
C SER A 83 0.14 -4.65 7.59
N ALA A 84 1.20 -4.53 8.38
CA ALA A 84 1.99 -5.68 8.82
C ALA A 84 1.15 -6.69 9.63
N ILE A 85 0.36 -6.21 10.58
CA ILE A 85 -0.52 -7.06 11.40
C ILE A 85 -1.61 -7.71 10.53
N GLY A 86 -2.24 -6.96 9.64
CA GLY A 86 -3.25 -7.46 8.71
C GLY A 86 -2.68 -8.53 7.77
N ALA A 87 -1.48 -8.29 7.24
CA ALA A 87 -0.77 -9.22 6.38
C ALA A 87 -0.46 -10.53 7.11
N ILE A 88 0.18 -10.46 8.28
CA ILE A 88 0.61 -11.65 9.03
C ILE A 88 -0.60 -12.43 9.55
N SER A 89 -1.63 -11.75 10.07
CA SER A 89 -2.83 -12.40 10.58
C SER A 89 -3.62 -13.12 9.48
N THR A 90 -3.84 -12.46 8.35
CA THR A 90 -4.58 -13.03 7.20
C THR A 90 -3.79 -14.18 6.59
N ALA A 91 -2.48 -14.04 6.47
CA ALA A 91 -1.60 -15.09 5.96
C ALA A 91 -1.46 -16.28 6.90
N GLY A 92 -1.44 -16.05 8.22
CA GLY A 92 -1.42 -17.12 9.21
C GLY A 92 -2.69 -17.97 9.17
N ILE A 93 -3.86 -17.32 9.03
CA ILE A 93 -5.14 -18.02 8.87
C ILE A 93 -5.17 -18.79 7.54
N ALA A 94 -4.76 -18.15 6.44
CA ALA A 94 -4.70 -18.79 5.14
C ALA A 94 -3.74 -19.99 5.13
N TRP A 95 -2.59 -19.90 5.79
CA TRP A 95 -1.64 -21.00 5.92
C TRP A 95 -2.23 -22.16 6.74
N LYS A 96 -2.91 -21.85 7.86
CA LYS A 96 -3.54 -22.86 8.73
C LYS A 96 -4.61 -23.69 8.00
N TYR A 97 -5.43 -23.06 7.15
CA TYR A 97 -6.51 -23.74 6.43
C TYR A 97 -6.13 -24.24 5.04
N SER A 98 -5.39 -23.47 4.26
CA SER A 98 -5.07 -23.78 2.86
C SER A 98 -3.83 -24.67 2.71
N LYS A 99 -2.88 -24.63 3.67
CA LYS A 99 -1.54 -25.27 3.60
C LYS A 99 -0.83 -25.07 2.25
N SER A 100 -1.21 -24.06 1.47
CA SER A 100 -0.71 -23.82 0.12
C SER A 100 0.06 -22.49 0.07
N PRO A 101 1.29 -22.49 -0.46
CA PRO A 101 2.14 -21.31 -0.45
C PRO A 101 1.58 -20.17 -1.33
N HIS A 102 0.87 -20.50 -2.40
CA HIS A 102 0.22 -19.52 -3.27
C HIS A 102 -0.96 -18.81 -2.57
N GLY A 103 -1.74 -19.54 -1.77
CA GLY A 103 -2.85 -18.95 -1.00
C GLY A 103 -2.34 -18.04 0.11
N ALA A 104 -1.28 -18.44 0.80
CA ALA A 104 -0.65 -17.63 1.83
C ALA A 104 -0.02 -16.35 1.26
N ALA A 105 0.66 -16.41 0.11
CA ALA A 105 1.24 -15.22 -0.54
C ALA A 105 0.16 -14.20 -0.95
N LEU A 106 -0.94 -14.65 -1.56
CA LEU A 106 -2.04 -13.75 -1.93
C LEU A 106 -2.74 -13.15 -0.71
N SER A 107 -2.94 -13.96 0.33
CA SER A 107 -3.55 -13.49 1.58
C SER A 107 -2.67 -12.53 2.37
N LEU A 108 -1.33 -12.65 2.26
CA LEU A 108 -0.37 -11.67 2.78
C LEU A 108 -0.61 -10.31 2.12
N GLY A 109 -0.65 -10.28 0.79
CA GLY A 109 -0.89 -9.05 0.03
C GLY A 109 -2.27 -8.44 0.33
N ALA A 110 -3.32 -9.26 0.37
CA ALA A 110 -4.65 -8.81 0.71
C ALA A 110 -4.71 -8.24 2.14
N GLY A 111 -4.16 -8.95 3.12
CA GLY A 111 -4.09 -8.51 4.51
C GLY A 111 -3.29 -7.22 4.68
N ALA A 112 -2.23 -7.03 3.89
CA ALA A 112 -1.45 -5.79 3.89
C ALA A 112 -2.27 -4.59 3.40
N VAL A 113 -3.07 -4.76 2.35
CA VAL A 113 -3.93 -3.70 1.79
C VAL A 113 -5.08 -3.36 2.75
N PHE A 114 -5.76 -4.39 3.28
CA PHE A 114 -6.85 -4.18 4.23
C PHE A 114 -6.35 -3.57 5.55
N GLY A 115 -5.22 -4.05 6.06
CA GLY A 115 -4.59 -3.53 7.26
C GLY A 115 -4.08 -2.10 7.10
N TRP A 116 -3.55 -1.75 5.93
CA TRP A 116 -3.19 -0.37 5.59
C TRP A 116 -4.40 0.56 5.62
N THR A 117 -5.49 0.14 4.96
CA THR A 117 -6.72 0.94 4.85
C THR A 117 -7.36 1.15 6.23
N PHE A 118 -7.55 0.07 7.00
CA PHE A 118 -8.07 0.17 8.37
C PHE A 118 -7.13 0.93 9.31
N GLY A 119 -5.82 0.81 9.11
CA GLY A 119 -4.84 1.57 9.89
C GLY A 119 -4.90 3.07 9.60
N GLN A 120 -5.14 3.48 8.35
CA GLN A 120 -5.40 4.89 8.02
C GLN A 120 -6.71 5.40 8.63
N GLU A 121 -7.78 4.62 8.60
CA GLU A 121 -9.06 5.00 9.22
C GLU A 121 -8.95 5.09 10.74
N PHE A 122 -8.31 4.11 11.39
CA PHE A 122 -8.08 4.11 12.84
C PHE A 122 -7.19 5.28 13.26
N ALA A 123 -6.10 5.54 12.53
CA ALA A 123 -5.25 6.70 12.78
C ALA A 123 -6.01 8.02 12.58
N SER A 124 -6.85 8.10 11.55
CA SER A 124 -7.66 9.30 11.28
C SER A 124 -8.71 9.55 12.37
N HIS A 125 -9.30 8.48 12.91
CA HIS A 125 -10.26 8.55 14.00
C HIS A 125 -9.59 8.85 15.36
N TRP A 126 -8.41 8.28 15.62
CA TRP A 126 -7.71 8.40 16.89
C TRP A 126 -6.97 9.73 17.07
N LEU A 127 -6.36 10.23 16.00
CA LEU A 127 -5.56 11.47 16.02
C LEU A 127 -6.36 12.70 15.54
N GLU A 128 -7.68 12.56 15.40
CA GLU A 128 -8.58 13.61 14.89
C GLU A 128 -8.07 14.29 13.61
N LEU A 129 -7.42 13.55 12.70
CA LEU A 129 -6.82 14.13 11.48
C LEU A 129 -7.83 14.89 10.63
N TYR A 130 -9.14 14.61 10.79
CA TYR A 130 -10.20 15.34 10.10
C TYR A 130 -10.25 16.84 10.46
N LYS A 131 -9.70 17.25 11.60
CA LYS A 131 -9.58 18.66 12.02
C LYS A 131 -8.27 19.32 11.57
N MET A 132 -7.28 18.54 11.13
CA MET A 132 -5.93 19.00 10.83
C MET A 132 -5.67 18.94 9.32
N ASP A 133 -5.21 20.03 8.72
CA ASP A 133 -4.86 20.06 7.31
C ASP A 133 -3.48 19.43 7.05
N THR A 134 -3.42 18.11 7.20
CA THR A 134 -2.22 17.30 7.01
C THR A 134 -1.71 17.33 5.57
N LYS A 135 -2.60 17.53 4.59
CA LYS A 135 -2.24 17.66 3.17
C LYS A 135 -1.59 19.00 2.89
N THR A 136 -2.11 20.11 3.42
CA THR A 136 -1.48 21.42 3.26
C THR A 136 -0.15 21.50 4.00
N ALA A 137 -0.02 20.89 5.18
CA ALA A 137 1.27 20.80 5.87
C ALA A 137 2.30 20.00 5.04
N GLN A 138 1.90 18.89 4.42
CA GLN A 138 2.77 18.11 3.52
C GLN A 138 3.16 18.89 2.26
N MET A 139 2.24 19.64 1.66
CA MET A 139 2.53 20.48 0.50
C MET A 139 3.52 21.60 0.87
N LYS A 140 3.34 22.26 2.02
CA LYS A 140 4.27 23.29 2.52
C LYS A 140 5.66 22.73 2.82
N PHE A 141 5.74 21.51 3.34
CA PHE A 141 7.02 20.81 3.52
C PHE A 141 7.72 20.54 2.18
N MET A 142 6.98 20.12 1.16
CA MET A 142 7.52 19.87 -0.18
C MET A 142 7.98 21.16 -0.87
N ASP A 143 7.21 22.24 -0.79
CA ASP A 143 7.59 23.55 -1.33
C ASP A 143 8.87 24.08 -0.64
N TRP A 144 8.97 23.93 0.69
CA TRP A 144 10.18 24.28 1.45
C TRP A 144 11.39 23.42 1.06
N TRP A 145 11.19 22.11 0.91
CA TRP A 145 12.23 21.16 0.52
C TRP A 145 12.77 21.45 -0.88
N GLU A 146 11.88 21.70 -1.85
CA GLU A 146 12.26 22.10 -3.20
C GLU A 146 13.03 23.43 -3.19
N SER A 147 12.56 24.41 -2.41
CA SER A 147 13.25 25.71 -2.25
C SER A 147 14.66 25.56 -1.65
N LYS A 148 14.84 24.67 -0.66
CA LYS A 148 16.15 24.38 -0.05
C LYS A 148 17.14 23.81 -1.06
N HIS A 149 16.67 22.97 -1.99
CA HIS A 149 17.50 22.35 -3.01
C HIS A 149 17.75 23.23 -4.25
N VAL A 150 16.80 24.10 -4.63
CA VAL A 150 16.96 25.06 -5.74
C VAL A 150 17.90 26.21 -5.37
N VAL A 151 17.97 26.62 -4.10
CA VAL A 151 18.83 27.73 -3.65
C VAL A 151 20.31 27.32 -3.48
N GLN A 152 20.62 26.01 -3.50
CA GLN A 152 22.00 25.50 -3.35
C GLN A 152 22.72 25.17 -4.69
N THR A 153 22.09 25.38 -5.84
CA THR A 153 22.72 25.31 -7.18
C THR A 153 23.10 26.70 -7.68
#